data_AF-A0AAE0S0V5-F1
#
_entry.id   AF-A0AAE0S0V5-F1
#
_cell.length_a   1.000
_cell.length_b   1.000
_cell.length_c   1.000
_cell.angle_alpha   90.00
_cell.angle_beta   90.00
_cell.angle_gamma   90.00
#
_symmetry.space_group_name_H-M   'P 1'
#
loop_
_entity.id
_entity.type
_entity.pdbx_description
1 polymer ?
#
loop_
_entity_poly.entity_id
_entity_poly.type
_entity_poly.pdbx_seq_one_letter_code
_entity_poly.pdbx_strand_id
1 'polypeptide(L)'
;MERLKAFKRIKSPPKPTCLPAGDALPIWESLPLDAKLPMLPNPKGTVILCTTKLGEPKYKKNPELDFSLSDPYGHYMFHEYEPLNDPHLKSFFSSPPMRRHLIRQGFITPEGKVLCTLQEFNQYRMYLRQIWLLEMAQREREKQREITERKDIAIGRRDVNAKESRRSIIRERIEQHMKTEAERIKNAFNWKYERLELRLAHLKSQSAARHLKRREEMKKRQLEIAKFHEEVRMQQAVAKRELRRRDRRKSRHIAELRKLRIKDDTEKVTEMWNLRKRLQCERIQNEAKMLQREEETRLRNIERRERMIALQRARLEAKLDKLKMQSREEQRKREELYAKRLAKRLASGDFRIWSRRKYVASYNYPCQPKEVGSTQDLSSKYECRAKKNGQTCNVSEYMEARRGSGEIELYLPSRTR
;
A
#
# COMPACT_ATOMS: atom_id res chain seq x y z
N MET A 1 32.90 -61.76 66.12
CA MET A 1 32.05 -60.61 66.51
C MET A 1 32.92 -59.67 67.30
N GLU A 2 32.92 -58.38 66.95
CA GLU A 2 33.66 -57.29 67.62
C GLU A 2 35.19 -57.37 67.53
N ARG A 3 35.99 -56.30 67.55
CA ARG A 3 35.88 -54.84 67.32
C ARG A 3 37.33 -54.40 67.50
N LEU A 4 37.96 -53.68 66.56
CA LEU A 4 39.20 -52.96 66.88
C LEU A 4 39.21 -51.56 66.27
N LYS A 5 38.82 -50.63 67.16
CA LYS A 5 39.35 -49.28 67.43
C LYS A 5 40.27 -48.69 66.35
N ALA A 6 39.78 -47.61 65.73
CA ALA A 6 40.56 -46.69 64.93
C ALA A 6 41.70 -46.07 65.77
N PHE A 7 42.94 -46.36 65.38
CA PHE A 7 44.12 -45.69 65.91
C PHE A 7 44.26 -44.29 65.29
N LYS A 8 44.53 -43.31 66.15
CA LYS A 8 44.92 -41.94 65.81
C LYS A 8 46.11 -41.97 64.84
N ARG A 9 45.92 -41.44 63.63
CA ARG A 9 47.03 -41.31 62.67
C ARG A 9 48.03 -40.27 63.17
N ILE A 10 49.28 -40.70 63.13
CA ILE A 10 50.49 -40.04 63.60
C ILE A 10 50.64 -38.65 62.93
N LYS A 11 50.98 -37.63 63.72
CA LYS A 11 51.32 -36.29 63.21
C LYS A 11 52.48 -36.43 62.24
N SER A 12 52.32 -35.94 61.01
CA SER A 12 53.44 -35.81 60.08
C SER A 12 54.59 -35.05 60.76
N PRO A 13 55.86 -35.39 60.51
CA PRO A 13 56.98 -34.62 61.04
C PRO A 13 56.78 -33.13 60.69
N PRO A 14 57.22 -32.19 61.57
CA PRO A 14 57.21 -30.78 61.19
C PRO A 14 57.94 -30.67 59.86
N LYS A 15 57.23 -30.17 58.84
CA LYS A 15 57.86 -29.81 57.57
C LYS A 15 59.06 -28.94 57.93
N PRO A 16 60.25 -29.16 57.32
CA PRO A 16 61.38 -28.29 57.56
C PRO A 16 60.88 -26.86 57.38
N THR A 17 61.11 -26.07 58.42
CA THR A 17 60.91 -24.64 58.48
C THR A 17 61.27 -24.11 57.12
N CYS A 18 60.30 -23.48 56.45
CA CYS A 18 60.53 -22.73 55.23
C CYS A 18 61.73 -21.84 55.50
N LEU A 19 62.93 -22.24 55.08
CA LEU A 19 64.03 -21.31 55.04
C LEU A 19 63.62 -20.31 53.97
N PRO A 20 63.64 -19.04 54.35
CA PRO A 20 62.92 -18.00 53.65
C PRO A 20 63.41 -18.04 52.21
N ALA A 21 62.52 -17.89 51.25
CA ALA A 21 62.95 -17.31 49.99
C ALA A 21 63.43 -15.89 50.34
N GLY A 22 64.63 -15.79 50.93
CA GLY A 22 65.33 -14.56 51.19
C GLY A 22 65.52 -13.97 49.82
N ASP A 23 64.78 -12.91 49.55
CA ASP A 23 64.94 -11.94 48.47
C ASP A 23 65.68 -12.50 47.25
N ALA A 24 65.17 -13.61 46.70
CA ALA A 24 65.79 -14.32 45.57
C ALA A 24 65.55 -13.59 44.24
N LEU A 25 65.48 -12.26 44.31
CA LEU A 25 65.58 -11.38 43.16
C LEU A 25 66.61 -10.27 43.47
N PRO A 26 67.93 -10.54 43.43
CA PRO A 26 68.97 -9.52 43.27
C PRO A 26 69.56 -9.47 41.85
N ILE A 27 69.26 -10.45 40.99
CA ILE A 27 69.84 -10.50 39.62
C ILE A 27 69.18 -9.47 38.70
N TRP A 28 67.90 -9.18 38.86
CA TRP A 28 67.17 -8.22 37.99
C TRP A 28 67.68 -6.79 38.11
N GLU A 29 68.26 -6.39 39.25
CA GLU A 29 68.84 -5.06 39.47
C GLU A 29 70.12 -4.86 38.66
N SER A 30 70.93 -5.92 38.51
CA SER A 30 72.13 -5.93 37.68
C SER A 30 71.87 -6.34 36.22
N LEU A 31 70.65 -6.78 35.91
CA LEU A 31 70.28 -7.26 34.59
C LEU A 31 69.96 -6.07 33.67
N PRO A 32 70.63 -5.93 32.52
CA PRO A 32 70.32 -4.85 31.60
C PRO A 32 68.91 -5.02 31.04
N LEU A 33 68.29 -3.90 30.67
CA LEU A 33 66.89 -3.84 30.26
C LEU A 33 66.59 -4.60 28.95
N ASP A 34 67.61 -4.97 28.17
CA ASP A 34 67.53 -5.81 26.98
C ASP A 34 67.57 -7.31 27.26
N ALA A 35 67.98 -7.74 28.44
CA ALA A 35 68.05 -9.14 28.79
C ALA A 35 66.73 -9.65 29.37
N LYS A 36 66.32 -10.85 28.93
CA LYS A 36 65.12 -11.54 29.41
C LYS A 36 65.21 -11.76 30.91
N LEU A 37 64.18 -11.34 31.64
CA LEU A 37 64.06 -11.55 33.07
C LEU A 37 63.97 -13.06 33.38
N PRO A 38 64.94 -13.64 34.12
CA PRO A 38 64.87 -15.03 34.53
C PRO A 38 63.82 -15.17 35.64
N MET A 39 62.70 -15.82 35.33
CA MET A 39 61.66 -16.14 36.32
C MET A 39 61.74 -17.62 36.70
N LEU A 40 61.97 -17.88 37.98
CA LEU A 40 61.81 -19.22 38.56
C LEU A 40 60.32 -19.57 38.67
N PRO A 41 59.95 -20.85 38.57
CA PRO A 41 58.56 -21.28 38.72
C PRO A 41 58.09 -21.01 40.15
N ASN A 42 57.35 -19.92 40.32
CA ASN A 42 56.79 -19.51 41.61
C ASN A 42 55.32 -19.95 41.73
N PRO A 43 54.83 -20.20 42.96
CA PRO A 43 53.39 -20.40 43.17
C PRO A 43 52.61 -19.19 42.64
N LYS A 44 51.43 -19.48 42.06
CA LYS A 44 50.60 -18.47 41.39
C LYS A 44 50.26 -17.33 42.36
N GLY A 45 50.62 -16.09 42.01
CA GLY A 45 50.30 -14.88 42.77
C GLY A 45 51.43 -14.30 43.64
N THR A 46 52.60 -14.94 43.73
CA THR A 46 53.72 -14.42 44.54
C THR A 46 54.45 -13.24 43.92
N VAL A 47 54.65 -13.26 42.60
CA VAL A 47 55.30 -12.16 41.86
C VAL A 47 54.29 -11.60 40.87
N ILE A 48 54.07 -10.29 40.96
CA ILE A 48 53.10 -9.56 40.17
C ILE A 48 53.87 -8.61 39.25
N LEU A 49 53.83 -8.86 37.94
CA LEU A 49 54.47 -8.02 36.95
C LEU A 49 53.49 -6.95 36.46
N CYS A 50 53.95 -5.71 36.40
CA CYS A 50 53.14 -4.57 35.98
C CYS A 50 53.94 -3.69 35.00
N THR A 51 53.26 -3.04 34.05
CA THR A 51 53.88 -2.10 33.10
C THR A 51 53.66 -0.64 33.51
N THR A 52 52.51 -0.08 33.16
CA THR A 52 52.13 1.34 33.30
C THR A 52 50.93 1.49 34.24
N LYS A 53 50.58 2.73 34.61
CA LYS A 53 49.31 2.97 35.29
C LYS A 53 48.16 2.91 34.30
N LEU A 54 46.95 2.67 34.82
CA LEU A 54 45.72 2.64 34.05
C LEU A 54 45.54 3.93 33.23
N GLY A 55 45.38 3.77 31.91
CA GLY A 55 45.21 4.85 30.95
C GLY A 55 46.48 5.66 30.67
N GLU A 56 47.66 5.18 31.05
CA GLU A 56 48.93 5.72 30.57
C GLU A 56 49.37 4.93 29.32
N PRO A 57 49.79 5.62 28.25
CA PRO A 57 50.22 4.95 27.03
C PRO A 57 51.50 4.15 27.32
N LYS A 58 51.47 2.85 27.02
CA LYS A 58 52.61 1.94 27.20
C LYS A 58 53.82 2.36 26.37
N TYR A 59 53.58 2.97 25.21
CA TYR A 59 54.61 3.47 24.31
C TYR A 59 54.45 4.98 24.09
N LYS A 60 55.55 5.73 24.21
CA LYS A 60 55.62 7.18 23.96
C LYS A 60 55.51 7.42 22.46
N LYS A 61 54.58 8.26 22.04
CA LYS A 61 54.55 8.79 20.68
C LYS A 61 55.63 9.86 20.56
N ASN A 62 56.51 9.76 19.56
CA ASN A 62 57.46 10.82 19.27
C ASN A 62 56.71 11.97 18.58
N PRO A 63 56.66 13.19 19.13
CA PRO A 63 55.89 14.29 18.54
C PRO A 63 56.41 14.73 17.15
N GLU A 64 57.65 14.39 16.79
CA GLU A 64 58.23 14.77 15.49
C GLU A 64 58.05 13.70 14.40
N LEU A 65 57.66 12.47 14.76
CA LEU A 65 57.61 11.34 13.84
C LEU A 65 56.40 10.45 14.12
N ASP A 66 55.46 10.42 13.18
CA ASP A 66 54.30 9.52 13.21
C ASP A 66 54.70 8.03 13.06
N PHE A 67 55.91 7.75 12.56
CA PHE A 67 56.44 6.40 12.35
C PHE A 67 57.91 6.31 12.81
N SER A 68 58.23 5.27 13.59
CA SER A 68 59.61 4.97 13.98
C SER A 68 60.21 3.94 13.02
N LEU A 69 61.25 4.33 12.28
CA LEU A 69 62.04 3.40 11.45
C LEU A 69 63.09 2.62 12.25
N SER A 70 63.14 2.81 13.58
CA SER A 70 64.15 2.17 14.43
C SER A 70 63.88 0.68 14.68
N ASP A 71 62.65 0.23 14.46
CA ASP A 71 62.23 -1.17 14.65
C ASP A 71 61.38 -1.64 13.46
N PRO A 72 62.01 -1.97 12.30
CA PRO A 72 61.31 -2.35 11.07
C PRO A 72 60.43 -3.60 11.22
N TYR A 73 60.72 -4.44 12.20
CA TYR A 73 60.10 -5.74 12.41
C TYR A 73 59.17 -5.77 13.64
N GLY A 74 59.04 -4.66 14.38
CA GLY A 74 58.14 -4.54 15.52
C GLY A 74 58.49 -5.43 16.72
N HIS A 75 59.79 -5.70 16.96
CA HIS A 75 60.23 -6.54 18.09
C HIS A 75 59.96 -5.88 19.45
N TYR A 76 59.98 -4.56 19.53
CA TYR A 76 59.91 -3.80 20.79
C TYR A 76 58.52 -3.20 21.03
N MET A 77 57.70 -3.05 19.98
CA MET A 77 56.35 -2.48 20.07
C MET A 77 55.33 -3.40 19.41
N PHE A 78 54.42 -3.94 20.21
CA PHE A 78 53.24 -4.64 19.69
C PHE A 78 52.19 -3.63 19.24
N HIS A 79 51.63 -3.87 18.06
CA HIS A 79 50.58 -3.05 17.45
C HIS A 79 49.17 -3.50 17.89
N GLU A 80 49.08 -4.47 18.79
CA GLU A 80 47.80 -4.89 19.35
C GLU A 80 47.25 -3.79 20.25
N TYR A 81 45.97 -3.48 20.05
CA TYR A 81 45.30 -2.46 20.83
C TYR A 81 45.11 -2.97 22.27
N GLU A 82 45.72 -2.29 23.23
CA GLU A 82 45.62 -2.58 24.66
C GLU A 82 44.67 -1.56 25.35
N PRO A 83 43.40 -1.91 25.62
CA PRO A 83 42.41 -0.93 26.10
C PRO A 83 42.78 -0.28 27.45
N LEU A 84 43.46 -1.03 28.33
CA LEU A 84 43.84 -0.54 29.66
C LEU A 84 44.94 0.53 29.62
N ASN A 85 45.65 0.65 28.49
CA ASN A 85 46.71 1.63 28.27
C ASN A 85 46.24 2.80 27.38
N ASP A 86 44.96 2.82 26.99
CA ASP A 86 44.38 3.93 26.23
C ASP A 86 44.06 5.12 27.14
N PRO A 87 44.67 6.30 26.91
CA PRO A 87 44.35 7.52 27.66
C PRO A 87 42.89 7.94 27.56
N HIS A 88 42.22 7.65 26.45
CA HIS A 88 40.82 8.02 26.22
C HIS A 88 39.83 7.14 27.01
N LEU A 89 40.23 5.91 27.33
CA LEU A 89 39.42 5.01 28.16
C LEU A 89 39.72 5.13 29.65
N LYS A 90 40.67 5.99 30.03
CA LYS A 90 41.06 6.20 31.43
C LYS A 90 39.87 6.57 32.31
N SER A 91 38.99 7.47 31.87
CA SER A 91 37.83 7.92 32.64
C SER A 91 36.84 6.76 32.89
N PHE A 92 36.59 5.94 31.87
CA PHE A 92 35.72 4.79 31.94
C PHE A 92 36.24 3.73 32.93
N PHE A 93 37.51 3.35 32.80
CA PHE A 93 38.12 2.34 33.68
C PHE A 93 38.40 2.85 35.10
N SER A 94 38.57 4.17 35.27
CA SER A 94 38.75 4.78 36.59
C SER A 94 37.46 4.86 37.42
N SER A 95 36.29 4.63 36.81
CA SER A 95 35.02 4.63 37.55
C SER A 95 35.05 3.58 38.69
N PRO A 96 34.61 3.92 39.92
CA PRO A 96 34.66 3.00 41.06
C PRO A 96 34.04 1.60 40.83
N PRO A 97 32.90 1.43 40.12
CA PRO A 97 32.39 0.11 39.81
C PRO A 97 33.31 -0.68 38.86
N MET A 98 33.81 -0.03 37.79
CA MET A 98 34.68 -0.67 36.81
C MET A 98 36.04 -1.02 37.39
N ARG A 99 36.64 -0.12 38.17
CA ARG A 99 37.91 -0.35 38.86
C ARG A 99 37.84 -1.54 39.80
N ARG A 100 36.76 -1.67 40.59
CA ARG A 100 36.52 -2.83 41.46
C ARG A 100 36.38 -4.13 40.66
N HIS A 101 35.74 -4.06 39.49
CA HIS A 101 35.61 -5.20 38.59
C HIS A 101 36.98 -5.63 38.02
N LEU A 102 37.79 -4.69 37.52
CA LEU A 102 39.12 -4.97 36.98
C LEU A 102 40.08 -5.55 38.02
N ILE A 103 40.03 -5.07 39.27
CA ILE A 103 40.81 -5.64 40.38
C ILE A 103 40.36 -7.08 40.65
N ARG A 104 39.05 -7.32 40.70
CA ARG A 104 38.49 -8.67 40.95
C ARG A 104 38.87 -9.67 39.85
N GLN A 105 38.92 -9.22 38.61
CA GLN A 105 39.30 -10.03 37.45
C GLN A 105 40.83 -10.20 37.31
N GLY A 106 41.64 -9.49 38.09
CA GLY A 106 43.09 -9.59 38.02
C GLY A 106 43.71 -8.93 36.79
N PHE A 107 43.11 -7.84 36.30
CA PHE A 107 43.70 -7.03 35.21
C PHE A 107 44.52 -5.85 35.71
N ILE A 108 44.21 -5.33 36.89
CA ILE A 108 44.95 -4.23 37.52
C ILE A 108 45.26 -4.54 38.97
N THR A 109 46.34 -3.96 39.49
CA THR A 109 46.64 -3.97 40.91
C THR A 109 45.74 -3.00 41.68
N PRO A 110 45.61 -3.15 43.01
CA PRO A 110 44.96 -2.15 43.86
C PRO A 110 45.57 -0.75 43.74
N GLU A 111 46.83 -0.65 43.34
CA GLU A 111 47.55 0.61 43.05
C GLU A 111 47.18 1.21 41.68
N GLY A 112 46.39 0.51 40.86
CA GLY A 112 45.99 0.97 39.53
C GLY A 112 47.06 0.77 38.46
N LYS A 113 48.01 -0.15 38.66
CA LYS A 113 48.97 -0.57 37.63
C LYS A 113 48.38 -1.72 36.81
N VAL A 114 48.64 -1.73 35.51
CA VAL A 114 48.16 -2.77 34.60
C VAL A 114 49.01 -4.03 34.78
N LEU A 115 48.35 -5.16 35.02
CA LEU A 115 48.98 -6.48 35.16
C LEU A 115 49.40 -6.99 33.78
N CYS A 116 50.58 -7.61 33.72
CA CYS A 116 51.15 -8.08 32.46
C CYS A 116 51.77 -9.46 32.59
N THR A 117 51.95 -10.12 31.44
CA THR A 117 52.69 -11.37 31.37
C THR A 117 54.20 -11.13 31.43
N LEU A 118 54.98 -12.17 31.73
CA LEU A 118 56.46 -12.09 31.70
C LEU A 118 56.99 -11.67 30.33
N GLN A 119 56.30 -12.08 29.26
CA GLN A 119 56.65 -11.73 27.90
C GLN A 119 56.46 -10.22 27.66
N GLU A 120 55.28 -9.69 27.98
CA GLU A 120 54.96 -8.26 27.87
C GLU A 120 55.88 -7.40 28.72
N PHE A 121 56.23 -7.86 29.93
CA PHE A 121 57.13 -7.14 30.83
C PHE A 121 58.55 -7.04 30.24
N ASN A 122 59.06 -8.12 29.67
CA ASN A 122 60.38 -8.10 29.03
C ASN A 122 60.40 -7.18 27.81
N GLN A 123 59.36 -7.20 26.98
CA GLN A 123 59.24 -6.30 25.83
C GLN A 123 59.21 -4.84 26.27
N TYR A 124 58.43 -4.54 27.32
CA TYR A 124 58.36 -3.19 27.88
C TYR A 124 59.74 -2.72 28.39
N ARG A 125 60.53 -3.59 29.04
CA ARG A 125 61.91 -3.28 29.44
C ARG A 125 62.81 -2.98 28.24
N MET A 126 62.75 -3.77 27.18
CA MET A 126 63.51 -3.53 25.96
C MET A 126 63.15 -2.18 25.32
N TYR A 127 61.85 -1.86 25.25
CA TYR A 127 61.36 -0.58 24.77
C TYR A 127 61.91 0.60 25.59
N LEU A 128 61.87 0.52 26.93
CA LEU A 128 62.42 1.57 27.80
C LEU A 128 63.91 1.82 27.53
N ARG A 129 64.68 0.76 27.29
CA ARG A 129 66.10 0.89 26.92
C ARG A 129 66.29 1.62 25.60
N GLN A 130 65.48 1.29 24.59
CA GLN A 130 65.57 1.92 23.28
C GLN A 130 65.29 3.42 23.34
N ILE A 131 64.26 3.83 24.08
CA ILE A 131 63.94 5.24 24.31
C ILE A 131 65.11 5.95 24.99
N TRP A 132 65.68 5.34 26.03
CA TRP A 132 66.82 5.91 26.74
C TRP A 132 68.03 6.11 25.83
N LEU A 133 68.37 5.13 24.97
CA LEU A 133 69.45 5.24 23.99
C LEU A 133 69.22 6.37 22.99
N LEU A 134 67.99 6.51 22.48
CA LEU A 134 67.63 7.59 21.57
C LEU A 134 67.78 8.97 22.22
N GLU A 135 67.30 9.13 23.46
CA GLU A 135 67.43 10.37 24.22
C GLU A 135 68.91 10.72 24.48
N MET A 136 69.78 9.74 24.77
CA MET A 136 71.22 9.98 24.92
C MET A 136 71.87 10.42 23.59
N ALA A 137 71.56 9.73 22.49
CA ALA A 137 72.12 10.03 21.17
C ALA A 137 71.69 11.41 20.64
N GLN A 138 70.51 11.90 21.04
CA GLN A 138 70.06 13.25 20.70
C GLN A 138 70.86 14.31 21.45
N ARG A 139 71.01 14.17 22.78
CA ARG A 139 71.81 15.12 23.58
C ARG A 139 73.26 15.20 23.11
N GLU A 140 73.85 14.09 22.68
CA GLU A 140 75.23 14.09 22.17
C GLU A 140 75.34 14.85 20.85
N ARG A 141 74.36 14.70 19.95
CA ARG A 141 74.31 15.45 18.68
C ARG A 141 74.16 16.95 18.91
N GLU A 142 73.34 17.36 19.87
CA GLU A 142 73.16 18.77 20.24
C GLU A 142 74.48 19.37 20.76
N LYS A 143 75.18 18.67 21.66
CA LYS A 143 76.51 19.09 22.13
C LYS A 143 77.53 19.23 21.01
N GLN A 144 77.55 18.27 20.07
CA GLN A 144 78.47 18.33 18.93
C GLN A 144 78.21 19.55 18.03
N ARG A 145 76.93 19.90 17.79
CA ARG A 145 76.55 21.09 17.03
C ARG A 145 77.03 22.38 17.70
N GLU A 146 76.84 22.50 19.01
CA GLU A 146 77.33 23.66 19.76
C GLU A 146 78.86 23.81 19.69
N ILE A 147 79.59 22.69 19.72
CA ILE A 147 81.06 22.68 19.60
C ILE A 147 81.49 23.14 18.19
N THR A 148 80.82 22.68 17.14
CA THR A 148 81.14 23.08 15.75
C THR A 148 80.87 24.57 15.52
N GLU A 149 79.73 25.07 15.96
CA GLU A 149 79.36 26.49 15.80
C GLU A 149 80.37 27.42 16.51
N ARG A 150 80.82 27.04 17.72
CA ARG A 150 81.86 27.80 18.44
C ARG A 150 83.20 27.82 17.71
N LYS A 151 83.59 26.72 17.03
CA LYS A 151 84.83 26.66 16.25
C LYS A 151 84.76 27.54 15.01
N ASP A 152 83.63 27.56 14.32
CA ASP A 152 83.43 28.36 13.10
C ASP A 152 83.47 29.87 13.39
N ILE A 153 82.93 30.31 14.53
CA ILE A 153 82.97 31.71 14.98
C ILE A 153 84.42 32.17 15.29
N ALA A 154 85.28 31.27 15.78
CA ALA A 154 86.67 31.60 16.12
C ALA A 154 87.57 31.75 14.88
N ILE A 155 87.31 31.00 13.80
CA ILE A 155 88.06 31.03 12.55
C ILE A 155 87.79 32.33 11.77
N GLY A 156 86.57 32.88 11.85
CA GLY A 156 86.16 34.08 11.09
C GLY A 156 86.79 35.41 11.51
N ARG A 157 87.48 35.50 12.67
CA ARG A 157 87.94 36.79 13.25
C ARG A 157 89.37 37.23 12.89
N ARG A 158 90.16 36.42 12.17
CA ARG A 158 91.61 36.66 12.02
C ARG A 158 92.08 37.47 10.80
N ASP A 159 91.22 37.85 9.86
CA ASP A 159 91.77 38.26 8.54
C ASP A 159 90.88 39.26 7.76
N VAL A 160 90.70 40.47 8.31
CA VAL A 160 89.73 41.45 7.79
C VAL A 160 90.37 42.61 7.00
N ASN A 161 91.46 43.23 7.48
CA ASN A 161 91.83 44.55 6.92
C ASN A 161 92.71 44.57 5.65
N ALA A 162 93.46 43.52 5.31
CA ALA A 162 94.30 43.54 4.08
C ALA A 162 93.59 43.02 2.82
N LYS A 163 92.44 42.34 2.97
CA LYS A 163 91.69 41.72 1.86
C LYS A 163 90.60 42.62 1.27
N GLU A 164 90.28 43.75 1.90
CA GLU A 164 89.08 44.53 1.60
C GLU A 164 89.14 45.30 0.27
N SER A 165 90.28 45.92 -0.06
CA SER A 165 90.48 46.67 -1.32
C SER A 165 90.64 45.77 -2.55
N ARG A 166 91.24 44.58 -2.40
CA ARG A 166 91.30 43.57 -3.48
C ARG A 166 89.93 42.92 -3.70
N ARG A 167 89.15 42.73 -2.63
CA ARG A 167 87.77 42.24 -2.68
C ARG A 167 86.81 43.23 -3.32
N SER A 168 86.99 44.55 -3.21
CA SER A 168 86.06 45.51 -3.85
C SER A 168 86.17 45.47 -5.38
N ILE A 169 87.39 45.46 -5.93
CA ILE A 169 87.62 45.40 -7.39
C ILE A 169 87.16 44.05 -7.96
N ILE A 170 87.42 42.94 -7.25
CA ILE A 170 86.93 41.62 -7.66
C ILE A 170 85.40 41.56 -7.56
N ARG A 171 84.79 42.14 -6.52
CA ARG A 171 83.32 42.22 -6.37
C ARG A 171 82.70 43.00 -7.51
N GLU A 172 83.23 44.16 -7.85
CA GLU A 172 82.70 45.00 -8.93
C GLU A 172 82.77 44.29 -10.29
N ARG A 173 83.89 43.61 -10.59
CA ARG A 173 84.03 42.83 -11.83
C ARG A 173 83.10 41.61 -11.87
N ILE A 174 82.92 40.92 -10.74
CA ILE A 174 81.93 39.84 -10.62
C ILE A 174 80.52 40.41 -10.81
N GLU A 175 80.21 41.57 -10.23
CA GLU A 175 78.89 42.18 -10.32
C GLU A 175 78.56 42.62 -11.75
N GLN A 176 79.51 43.19 -12.49
CA GLN A 176 79.34 43.52 -13.91
C GLN A 176 79.16 42.27 -14.78
N HIS A 177 79.95 41.22 -14.54
CA HIS A 177 79.77 39.94 -15.22
C HIS A 177 78.41 39.30 -14.89
N MET A 178 77.98 39.36 -13.63
CA MET A 178 76.68 38.83 -13.21
C MET A 178 75.51 39.64 -13.79
N LYS A 179 75.64 40.96 -13.90
CA LYS A 179 74.64 41.84 -14.56
C LYS A 179 74.51 41.49 -16.05
N THR A 180 75.63 41.38 -16.75
CA THR A 180 75.61 41.02 -18.18
C THR A 180 75.08 39.61 -18.42
N GLU A 181 75.50 38.64 -17.61
CA GLU A 181 75.01 37.26 -17.71
C GLU A 181 73.53 37.15 -17.31
N ALA A 182 73.08 37.90 -16.30
CA ALA A 182 71.67 37.99 -15.93
C ALA A 182 70.83 38.56 -17.08
N GLU A 183 71.30 39.59 -17.78
CA GLU A 183 70.59 40.15 -18.94
C GLU A 183 70.55 39.14 -20.10
N ARG A 184 71.63 38.39 -20.33
CA ARG A 184 71.66 37.30 -21.34
C ARG A 184 70.68 36.19 -21.00
N ILE A 185 70.67 35.74 -19.74
CA ILE A 185 69.74 34.73 -19.24
C ILE A 185 68.29 35.23 -19.38
N LYS A 186 68.00 36.46 -18.97
CA LYS A 186 66.68 37.10 -19.10
C LYS A 186 66.24 37.19 -20.56
N ASN A 187 67.11 37.61 -21.47
CA ASN A 187 66.81 37.65 -22.91
C ASN A 187 66.56 36.24 -23.48
N ALA A 188 67.33 35.24 -23.07
CA ALA A 188 67.12 33.85 -23.46
C ALA A 188 65.79 33.28 -22.92
N PHE A 189 65.40 33.65 -21.70
CA PHE A 189 64.10 33.30 -21.13
C PHE A 189 62.96 34.01 -21.86
N ASN A 190 63.07 35.30 -22.14
CA ASN A 190 62.06 36.06 -22.88
C ASN A 190 61.84 35.48 -24.28
N TRP A 191 62.91 35.21 -25.04
CA TRP A 191 62.79 34.58 -26.36
C TRP A 191 62.12 33.21 -26.30
N LYS A 192 62.46 32.38 -25.30
CA LYS A 192 61.79 31.09 -25.07
C LYS A 192 60.31 31.28 -24.71
N TYR A 193 59.99 32.28 -23.91
CA TYR A 193 58.64 32.59 -23.47
C TYR A 193 57.75 33.02 -24.65
N GLU A 194 58.21 33.98 -25.46
CA GLU A 194 57.50 34.43 -26.68
C GLU A 194 57.24 33.27 -27.64
N ARG A 195 58.25 32.40 -27.84
CA ARG A 195 58.10 31.21 -28.68
C ARG A 195 57.05 30.23 -28.13
N LEU A 196 57.00 30.03 -26.82
CA LEU A 196 56.01 29.17 -26.18
C LEU A 196 54.60 29.77 -26.27
N GLU A 197 54.48 31.09 -26.15
CA GLU A 197 53.21 31.81 -26.25
C GLU A 197 52.61 31.68 -27.66
N LEU A 198 53.42 31.86 -28.70
CA LEU A 198 53.02 31.62 -30.09
C LEU A 198 52.57 30.17 -30.32
N ARG A 199 53.29 29.21 -29.75
CA ARG A 199 52.94 27.79 -29.85
C ARG A 199 51.61 27.49 -29.14
N LEU A 200 51.39 28.06 -27.96
CA LEU A 200 50.14 27.93 -27.22
C LEU A 200 48.96 28.56 -27.99
N ALA A 201 49.16 29.74 -28.58
CA ALA A 201 48.16 30.39 -29.41
C ALA A 201 47.79 29.53 -30.64
N HIS A 202 48.78 28.94 -31.30
CA HIS A 202 48.56 28.02 -32.43
C HIS A 202 47.77 26.77 -32.00
N LEU A 203 48.15 26.15 -30.88
CA LEU A 203 47.43 24.98 -30.34
C LEU A 203 45.99 25.31 -29.93
N LYS A 204 45.76 26.48 -29.32
CA LYS A 204 44.41 26.98 -28.99
C LYS A 204 43.57 27.18 -30.24
N SER A 205 44.13 27.83 -31.27
CA SER A 205 43.46 28.03 -32.57
C SER A 205 43.12 26.69 -33.25
N GLN A 206 44.07 25.75 -33.27
CA GLN A 206 43.86 24.42 -33.84
C GLN A 206 42.78 23.63 -33.08
N SER A 207 42.77 23.71 -31.75
CA SER A 207 41.74 23.10 -30.91
C SER A 207 40.37 23.71 -31.19
N ALA A 208 40.27 25.05 -31.24
CA ALA A 208 39.04 25.75 -31.56
C ALA A 208 38.49 25.37 -32.95
N ALA A 209 39.35 25.26 -33.96
CA ALA A 209 38.98 24.82 -35.30
C ALA A 209 38.45 23.37 -35.30
N ARG A 210 39.07 22.46 -34.54
CA ARG A 210 38.57 21.07 -34.38
C ARG A 210 37.21 21.03 -33.69
N HIS A 211 37.01 21.84 -32.66
CA HIS A 211 35.73 21.95 -31.96
C HIS A 211 34.61 22.49 -32.86
N LEU A 212 34.91 23.48 -33.71
CA LEU A 212 33.95 24.03 -34.67
C LEU A 212 33.53 22.98 -35.70
N LYS A 213 34.48 22.25 -36.29
CA LYS A 213 34.18 21.14 -37.22
C LYS A 213 33.30 20.07 -36.60
N ARG A 214 33.62 19.64 -35.36
CA ARG A 214 32.78 18.68 -34.62
C ARG A 214 31.36 19.21 -34.39
N ARG A 215 31.19 20.50 -34.09
CA ARG A 215 29.85 21.11 -33.93
C ARG A 215 29.06 21.08 -35.23
N GLU A 216 29.70 21.38 -36.36
CA GLU A 216 29.05 21.32 -37.67
C GLU A 216 28.65 19.90 -38.06
N GLU A 217 29.53 18.91 -37.83
CA GLU A 217 29.23 17.50 -38.03
C GLU A 217 28.05 17.03 -37.17
N MET A 218 28.03 17.42 -35.89
CA MET A 218 26.92 17.10 -34.99
C MET A 218 25.60 17.72 -35.45
N LYS A 219 25.61 18.97 -35.94
CA LYS A 219 24.42 19.61 -36.53
C LYS A 219 23.94 18.87 -37.78
N LYS A 220 24.86 18.44 -38.67
CA LYS A 220 24.51 17.63 -39.84
C LYS A 220 23.85 16.31 -39.45
N ARG A 221 24.44 15.58 -38.49
CA ARG A 221 23.86 14.33 -37.96
C ARG A 221 22.48 14.53 -37.35
N GLN A 222 22.27 15.61 -36.59
CA GLN A 222 20.97 15.94 -36.03
C GLN A 222 19.91 16.19 -37.11
N LEU A 223 20.27 16.90 -38.18
CA LEU A 223 19.38 17.13 -39.31
C LEU A 223 19.04 15.82 -40.05
N GLU A 224 20.01 14.93 -40.25
CA GLU A 224 19.78 13.61 -40.86
C GLU A 224 18.85 12.75 -40.02
N ILE A 225 19.06 12.68 -38.70
CA ILE A 225 18.18 11.97 -37.76
C ILE A 225 16.76 12.55 -37.80
N ALA A 226 16.63 13.89 -37.84
CA ALA A 226 15.34 14.55 -37.91
C ALA A 226 14.58 14.18 -39.20
N LYS A 227 15.27 14.18 -40.36
CA LYS A 227 14.70 13.75 -41.65
C LYS A 227 14.24 12.29 -41.59
N PHE A 228 15.07 11.39 -41.06
CA PHE A 228 14.70 9.98 -40.90
C PHE A 228 13.45 9.81 -40.02
N HIS A 229 13.37 10.53 -38.89
CA HIS A 229 12.18 10.51 -38.03
C HIS A 229 10.94 11.10 -38.73
N GLU A 230 11.08 12.13 -39.57
CA GLU A 230 10.01 12.64 -40.42
C GLU A 230 9.46 11.54 -41.35
N GLU A 231 10.34 10.84 -42.05
CA GLU A 231 9.99 9.77 -42.99
C GLU A 231 9.26 8.62 -42.29
N VAL A 232 9.78 8.17 -41.14
CA VAL A 232 9.14 7.13 -40.33
C VAL A 232 7.76 7.58 -39.85
N ARG A 233 7.62 8.84 -39.39
CA ARG A 233 6.31 9.39 -38.99
C ARG A 233 5.32 9.39 -40.15
N MET A 234 5.75 9.74 -41.35
CA MET A 234 4.92 9.73 -42.56
C MET A 234 4.48 8.32 -42.94
N GLN A 235 5.39 7.34 -42.93
CA GLN A 235 5.06 5.94 -43.19
C GLN A 235 4.05 5.39 -42.17
N GLN A 236 4.27 5.69 -40.88
CA GLN A 236 3.33 5.31 -39.81
C GLN A 236 1.95 5.97 -39.99
N ALA A 237 1.90 7.22 -40.42
CA ALA A 237 0.64 7.92 -40.69
C ALA A 237 -0.14 7.27 -41.84
N VAL A 238 0.54 6.87 -42.91
CA VAL A 238 -0.06 6.13 -44.05
C VAL A 238 -0.61 4.79 -43.59
N ALA A 239 0.19 3.99 -42.87
CA ALA A 239 -0.23 2.69 -42.33
C ALA A 239 -1.46 2.83 -41.41
N LYS A 240 -1.48 3.84 -40.51
CA LYS A 240 -2.64 4.13 -39.65
C LYS A 240 -3.89 4.49 -40.45
N ARG A 241 -3.76 5.28 -41.54
CA ARG A 241 -4.89 5.60 -42.42
C ARG A 241 -5.45 4.37 -43.10
N GLU A 242 -4.59 3.47 -43.55
CA GLU A 242 -5.00 2.22 -44.19
C GLU A 242 -5.73 1.29 -43.21
N LEU A 243 -5.20 1.13 -41.99
CA LEU A 243 -5.86 0.36 -40.93
C LEU A 243 -7.27 0.90 -40.63
N ARG A 244 -7.40 2.23 -40.48
CA ARG A 244 -8.71 2.88 -40.29
C ARG A 244 -9.67 2.66 -41.46
N ARG A 245 -9.17 2.53 -42.70
CA ARG A 245 -10.02 2.20 -43.86
C ARG A 245 -10.50 0.74 -43.78
N ARG A 246 -9.61 -0.19 -43.43
CA ARG A 246 -9.93 -1.61 -43.26
C ARG A 246 -10.95 -1.82 -42.15
N ASP A 247 -10.78 -1.15 -41.02
CA ASP A 247 -11.70 -1.24 -39.88
C ASP A 247 -13.07 -0.68 -40.23
N ARG A 248 -13.15 0.46 -40.94
CA ARG A 248 -14.43 0.99 -41.43
C ARG A 248 -15.17 0.01 -42.33
N ARG A 249 -14.47 -0.73 -43.20
CA ARG A 249 -15.09 -1.77 -44.04
C ARG A 249 -15.64 -2.91 -43.19
N LYS A 250 -14.86 -3.40 -42.23
CA LYS A 250 -15.29 -4.46 -41.29
C LYS A 250 -16.50 -4.02 -40.47
N SER A 251 -16.48 -2.81 -39.91
CA SER A 251 -17.59 -2.28 -39.12
C SER A 251 -18.88 -2.13 -39.93
N ARG A 252 -18.80 -1.72 -41.21
CA ARG A 252 -19.96 -1.68 -42.11
C ARG A 252 -20.53 -3.07 -42.34
N HIS A 253 -19.69 -4.04 -42.66
CA HIS A 253 -20.12 -5.43 -42.87
C HIS A 253 -20.79 -6.03 -41.62
N ILE A 254 -20.21 -5.82 -40.43
CA ILE A 254 -20.80 -6.26 -39.16
C ILE A 254 -22.16 -5.57 -38.92
N ALA A 255 -22.27 -4.28 -39.22
CA ALA A 255 -23.53 -3.55 -39.06
C ALA A 255 -24.62 -4.07 -40.01
N GLU A 256 -24.28 -4.43 -41.25
CA GLU A 256 -25.21 -5.06 -42.21
C GLU A 256 -25.69 -6.42 -41.71
N LEU A 257 -24.78 -7.27 -41.24
CA LEU A 257 -25.14 -8.58 -40.64
C LEU A 257 -26.05 -8.42 -39.43
N ARG A 258 -25.82 -7.41 -38.58
CA ARG A 258 -26.71 -7.09 -37.46
C ARG A 258 -28.09 -6.66 -37.92
N LYS A 259 -28.18 -5.83 -38.96
CA LYS A 259 -29.47 -5.40 -39.54
C LYS A 259 -30.26 -6.58 -40.09
N LEU A 260 -29.59 -7.50 -40.80
CA LEU A 260 -30.22 -8.71 -41.31
C LEU A 260 -30.76 -9.57 -40.16
N ARG A 261 -29.94 -9.81 -39.13
CA ARG A 261 -30.38 -10.58 -37.96
C ARG A 261 -31.60 -9.97 -37.26
N ILE A 262 -31.60 -8.64 -37.07
CA ILE A 262 -32.74 -7.94 -36.47
C ILE A 262 -33.99 -8.12 -37.32
N LYS A 263 -33.88 -8.05 -38.66
CA LYS A 263 -35.02 -8.29 -39.56
C LYS A 263 -35.55 -9.71 -39.41
N ASP A 264 -34.69 -10.72 -39.50
CA ASP A 264 -35.09 -12.13 -39.32
C ASP A 264 -35.77 -12.36 -37.97
N ASP A 265 -35.24 -11.77 -36.89
CA ASP A 265 -35.82 -11.90 -35.55
C ASP A 265 -37.20 -11.22 -35.48
N THR A 266 -37.36 -10.04 -36.10
CA THR A 266 -38.67 -9.37 -36.18
C THR A 266 -39.69 -10.17 -36.99
N GLU A 267 -39.27 -10.78 -38.10
CA GLU A 267 -40.12 -11.65 -38.93
C GLU A 267 -40.59 -12.86 -38.12
N LYS A 268 -39.68 -13.56 -37.44
CA LYS A 268 -40.04 -14.68 -36.55
C LYS A 268 -41.00 -14.28 -35.44
N VAL A 269 -40.78 -13.12 -34.80
CA VAL A 269 -41.66 -12.62 -33.75
C VAL A 269 -43.06 -12.31 -34.29
N THR A 270 -43.15 -11.70 -35.48
CA THR A 270 -44.45 -11.40 -36.12
C THR A 270 -45.17 -12.67 -36.55
N GLU A 271 -44.47 -13.66 -37.10
CA GLU A 271 -45.03 -14.98 -37.42
C GLU A 271 -45.59 -15.68 -36.16
N MET A 272 -44.81 -15.70 -35.08
CA MET A 272 -45.23 -16.29 -33.81
C MET A 272 -46.42 -15.55 -33.19
N TRP A 273 -46.47 -14.22 -33.30
CA TRP A 273 -47.62 -13.42 -32.87
C TRP A 273 -48.87 -13.77 -33.68
N ASN A 274 -48.75 -13.86 -35.00
CA ASN A 274 -49.85 -14.22 -35.89
C ASN A 274 -50.36 -15.64 -35.62
N LEU A 275 -49.48 -16.58 -35.30
CA LEU A 275 -49.87 -17.93 -34.87
C LEU A 275 -50.66 -17.90 -33.56
N ARG A 276 -50.16 -17.17 -32.55
CA ARG A 276 -50.89 -17.01 -31.26
C ARG A 276 -52.26 -16.39 -31.45
N LYS A 277 -52.35 -15.34 -32.29
CA LYS A 277 -53.62 -14.69 -32.62
C LYS A 277 -54.61 -15.68 -33.24
N ARG A 278 -54.17 -16.51 -34.20
CA ARG A 278 -55.02 -17.55 -34.81
C ARG A 278 -55.53 -18.56 -33.78
N LEU A 279 -54.64 -19.09 -32.95
CA LEU A 279 -55.01 -20.05 -31.90
C LEU A 279 -55.98 -19.44 -30.88
N GLN A 280 -55.81 -18.16 -30.55
CA GLN A 280 -56.73 -17.45 -29.68
C GLN A 280 -58.11 -17.25 -30.32
N CYS A 281 -58.17 -16.86 -31.59
CA CYS A 281 -59.43 -16.74 -32.32
C CYS A 281 -60.16 -18.09 -32.40
N GLU A 282 -59.44 -19.18 -32.66
CA GLU A 282 -60.01 -20.54 -32.67
C GLU A 282 -60.58 -20.92 -31.29
N ARG A 283 -59.86 -20.61 -30.21
CA ARG A 283 -60.36 -20.82 -28.85
C ARG A 283 -61.66 -20.06 -28.58
N ILE A 284 -61.70 -18.77 -28.92
CA ILE A 284 -62.91 -17.93 -28.76
C ILE A 284 -64.07 -18.48 -29.59
N GLN A 285 -63.81 -18.95 -30.82
CA GLN A 285 -64.84 -19.56 -31.66
C GLN A 285 -65.38 -20.87 -31.04
N ASN A 286 -64.51 -21.70 -30.48
CA ASN A 286 -64.92 -22.92 -29.81
C ASN A 286 -65.72 -22.64 -28.54
N GLU A 287 -65.30 -21.65 -27.73
CA GLU A 287 -66.07 -21.18 -26.57
C GLU A 287 -67.44 -20.64 -26.99
N ALA A 288 -67.52 -19.83 -28.05
CA ALA A 288 -68.78 -19.32 -28.58
C ALA A 288 -69.71 -20.46 -29.05
N LYS A 289 -69.18 -21.48 -29.74
CA LYS A 289 -69.95 -22.67 -30.13
C LYS A 289 -70.47 -23.44 -28.91
N MET A 290 -69.68 -23.55 -27.85
CA MET A 290 -70.12 -24.19 -26.61
C MET A 290 -71.24 -23.39 -25.93
N LEU A 291 -71.09 -22.07 -25.85
CA LEU A 291 -72.14 -21.17 -25.33
C LEU A 291 -73.42 -21.24 -26.15
N GLN A 292 -73.33 -21.28 -27.49
CA GLN A 292 -74.51 -21.47 -28.35
C GLN A 292 -75.25 -22.77 -28.04
N ARG A 293 -74.52 -23.89 -27.87
CA ARG A 293 -75.12 -25.17 -27.48
C ARG A 293 -75.81 -25.08 -26.12
N GLU A 294 -75.18 -24.41 -25.15
CA GLU A 294 -75.79 -24.18 -23.84
C GLU A 294 -77.06 -23.33 -23.96
N GLU A 295 -77.05 -22.24 -24.73
CA GLU A 295 -78.22 -21.41 -24.96
C GLU A 295 -79.37 -22.18 -25.64
N GLU A 296 -79.08 -23.00 -26.65
CA GLU A 296 -80.08 -23.87 -27.27
C GLU A 296 -80.70 -24.86 -26.27
N THR A 297 -79.91 -25.41 -25.35
CA THR A 297 -80.45 -26.26 -24.27
C THR A 297 -81.30 -25.45 -23.29
N ARG A 298 -80.89 -24.23 -22.95
CA ARG A 298 -81.67 -23.31 -22.10
C ARG A 298 -83.00 -22.95 -22.76
N LEU A 299 -83.01 -22.60 -24.05
CA LEU A 299 -84.21 -22.27 -24.81
C LEU A 299 -85.17 -23.46 -24.88
N ARG A 300 -84.67 -24.68 -25.20
CA ARG A 300 -85.49 -25.90 -25.17
C ARG A 300 -86.10 -26.17 -23.79
N ASN A 301 -85.36 -25.90 -22.72
CA ASN A 301 -85.87 -26.02 -21.35
C ASN A 301 -86.93 -24.95 -21.03
N ILE A 302 -86.75 -23.71 -21.50
CA ILE A 302 -87.74 -22.62 -21.37
C ILE A 302 -89.01 -23.02 -22.11
N GLU A 303 -88.94 -23.40 -23.38
CA GLU A 303 -90.11 -23.84 -24.16
C GLU A 303 -90.84 -24.99 -23.48
N ARG A 304 -90.10 -25.99 -22.95
CA ARG A 304 -90.70 -27.11 -22.24
C ARG A 304 -91.46 -26.63 -21.00
N ARG A 305 -90.90 -25.70 -20.23
CA ARG A 305 -91.57 -25.09 -19.07
C ARG A 305 -92.79 -24.27 -19.49
N GLU A 306 -92.70 -23.48 -20.55
CA GLU A 306 -93.81 -22.69 -21.07
C GLU A 306 -94.97 -23.56 -21.54
N ARG A 307 -94.71 -24.67 -22.24
CA ARG A 307 -95.75 -25.64 -22.62
C ARG A 307 -96.45 -26.22 -21.39
N MET A 308 -95.70 -26.55 -20.35
CA MET A 308 -96.27 -27.04 -19.08
C MET A 308 -97.13 -25.98 -18.40
N ILE A 309 -96.67 -24.73 -18.36
CA ILE A 309 -97.42 -23.60 -17.80
C ILE A 309 -98.69 -23.33 -18.62
N ALA A 310 -98.61 -23.35 -19.94
CA ALA A 310 -99.76 -23.16 -20.84
C ALA A 310 -100.82 -24.26 -20.63
N LEU A 311 -100.40 -25.52 -20.51
CA LEU A 311 -101.31 -26.63 -20.20
C LEU A 311 -101.99 -26.44 -18.83
N GLN A 312 -101.24 -25.99 -17.82
CA GLN A 312 -101.81 -25.68 -16.51
C GLN A 312 -102.81 -24.52 -16.58
N ARG A 313 -102.49 -23.44 -17.32
CA ARG A 313 -103.39 -22.31 -17.53
C ARG A 313 -104.68 -22.73 -18.21
N ALA A 314 -104.61 -23.51 -19.30
CA ALA A 314 -105.78 -24.03 -19.99
C ALA A 314 -106.67 -24.91 -19.09
N ARG A 315 -106.05 -25.74 -18.22
CA ARG A 315 -106.80 -26.51 -17.22
C ARG A 315 -107.51 -25.62 -16.20
N LEU A 316 -106.87 -24.54 -15.76
CA LEU A 316 -107.47 -23.57 -14.84
C LEU A 316 -108.61 -22.79 -15.51
N GLU A 317 -108.42 -22.35 -16.75
CA GLU A 317 -109.45 -21.69 -17.56
C GLU A 317 -110.67 -22.59 -17.78
N ALA A 318 -110.46 -23.86 -18.17
CA ALA A 318 -111.56 -24.80 -18.32
C ALA A 318 -112.34 -25.03 -17.01
N LYS A 319 -111.66 -25.00 -15.85
CA LYS A 319 -112.33 -25.04 -14.54
C LYS A 319 -113.13 -23.75 -14.29
N LEU A 320 -112.56 -22.58 -14.59
CA LEU A 320 -113.25 -21.31 -14.47
C LEU A 320 -114.49 -21.23 -15.37
N ASP A 321 -114.41 -21.72 -16.61
CA ASP A 321 -115.53 -21.72 -17.54
C ASP A 321 -116.64 -22.68 -17.11
N LYS A 322 -116.30 -23.84 -16.54
CA LYS A 322 -117.29 -24.72 -15.88
C LYS A 322 -118.01 -23.99 -14.75
N LEU A 323 -117.28 -23.28 -13.89
CA LEU A 323 -117.87 -22.49 -12.80
C LEU A 323 -118.77 -21.36 -13.36
N LYS A 324 -118.35 -20.68 -14.43
CA LYS A 324 -119.18 -19.65 -15.10
C LYS A 324 -120.43 -20.24 -15.72
N MET A 325 -120.35 -21.40 -16.36
CA MET A 325 -121.51 -22.08 -16.95
C MET A 325 -122.50 -22.53 -15.88
N GLN A 326 -122.01 -23.10 -14.77
CA GLN A 326 -122.82 -23.42 -13.60
C GLN A 326 -123.50 -22.17 -13.04
N SER A 327 -122.75 -21.07 -12.88
CA SER A 327 -123.31 -19.80 -12.43
C SER A 327 -124.37 -19.23 -13.38
N ARG A 328 -124.15 -19.31 -14.71
CA ARG A 328 -125.13 -18.91 -15.73
C ARG A 328 -126.38 -19.81 -15.73
N GLU A 329 -126.22 -21.11 -15.51
CA GLU A 329 -127.36 -22.03 -15.35
C GLU A 329 -128.16 -21.76 -14.09
N GLU A 330 -127.49 -21.52 -12.97
CA GLU A 330 -128.13 -21.07 -11.74
C GLU A 330 -128.87 -19.76 -11.95
N GLN A 331 -128.26 -18.82 -12.67
CA GLN A 331 -128.88 -17.55 -13.03
C GLN A 331 -130.11 -17.75 -13.93
N ARG A 332 -130.01 -18.57 -14.98
CA ARG A 332 -131.16 -18.94 -15.84
C ARG A 332 -132.27 -19.61 -15.05
N LYS A 333 -131.95 -20.54 -14.14
CA LYS A 333 -132.96 -21.16 -13.25
C LYS A 333 -133.61 -20.12 -12.35
N ARG A 334 -132.85 -19.16 -11.81
CA ARG A 334 -133.39 -18.04 -11.02
C ARG A 334 -134.28 -17.14 -11.88
N GLU A 335 -133.87 -16.83 -13.11
CA GLU A 335 -134.65 -16.03 -14.07
C GLU A 335 -135.90 -16.75 -14.54
N GLU A 336 -135.87 -18.07 -14.79
CA GLU A 336 -137.06 -18.88 -15.08
C GLU A 336 -138.01 -18.94 -13.89
N LEU A 337 -137.49 -19.12 -12.67
CA LEU A 337 -138.29 -19.04 -11.46
C LEU A 337 -138.93 -17.65 -11.31
N TYR A 338 -138.18 -16.59 -11.61
CA TYR A 338 -138.68 -15.23 -11.62
C TYR A 338 -139.74 -15.01 -12.71
N ALA A 339 -139.51 -15.49 -13.93
CA ALA A 339 -140.44 -15.43 -15.06
C ALA A 339 -141.71 -16.24 -14.79
N LYS A 340 -141.63 -17.42 -14.17
CA LYS A 340 -142.79 -18.20 -13.72
C LYS A 340 -143.58 -17.46 -12.64
N ARG A 341 -142.90 -16.78 -11.70
CA ARG A 341 -143.58 -15.91 -10.71
C ARG A 341 -144.22 -14.70 -11.38
N LEU A 342 -143.56 -14.09 -12.37
CA LEU A 342 -144.05 -12.95 -13.12
C LEU A 342 -145.26 -13.34 -14.00
N ALA A 343 -145.20 -14.48 -14.69
CA ALA A 343 -146.29 -15.04 -15.49
C ALA A 343 -147.50 -15.40 -14.61
N LYS A 344 -147.27 -15.99 -13.41
CA LYS A 344 -148.33 -16.16 -12.41
C LYS A 344 -148.96 -14.82 -12.03
N ARG A 345 -148.15 -13.78 -11.79
CA ARG A 345 -148.64 -12.42 -11.48
C ARG A 345 -149.41 -11.77 -12.64
N LEU A 346 -148.98 -11.98 -13.89
CA LEU A 346 -149.65 -11.48 -15.08
C LEU A 346 -150.99 -12.19 -15.35
N ALA A 347 -151.07 -13.50 -15.06
CA ALA A 347 -152.30 -14.29 -15.20
C ALA A 347 -153.35 -14.02 -14.11
N SER A 348 -152.94 -13.52 -12.93
CA SER A 348 -153.84 -13.22 -11.81
C SER A 348 -154.29 -11.76 -11.75
N GLY A 349 -154.08 -10.95 -12.80
CA GLY A 349 -154.70 -9.62 -12.93
C GLY A 349 -154.31 -8.58 -11.87
N ASP A 350 -153.22 -8.81 -11.11
CA ASP A 350 -152.78 -7.93 -10.03
C ASP A 350 -151.68 -6.98 -10.52
N PHE A 351 -152.08 -5.97 -11.29
CA PHE A 351 -151.24 -4.81 -11.57
C PHE A 351 -151.35 -3.80 -10.41
N ARG A 352 -150.56 -4.00 -9.35
CA ARG A 352 -150.18 -2.90 -8.46
C ARG A 352 -148.81 -2.38 -8.84
N ILE A 353 -148.85 -1.23 -9.50
CA ILE A 353 -147.73 -0.32 -9.72
C ILE A 353 -147.08 -0.03 -8.36
N TRP A 354 -145.82 -0.44 -8.19
CA TRP A 354 -144.96 0.14 -7.16
C TRP A 354 -143.93 1.04 -7.81
N SER A 355 -144.22 2.32 -7.73
CA SER A 355 -143.32 3.43 -8.00
C SER A 355 -142.10 3.41 -7.06
N ARG A 356 -140.93 3.71 -7.62
CA ARG A 356 -139.76 4.42 -7.04
C ARG A 356 -139.40 4.18 -5.56
N ARG A 357 -138.15 3.74 -5.32
CA ARG A 357 -137.08 4.48 -4.56
C ARG A 357 -135.81 3.62 -4.46
N LYS A 358 -134.69 4.12 -4.98
CA LYS A 358 -133.55 4.71 -4.25
C LYS A 358 -132.90 3.77 -3.22
N TYR A 359 -131.69 3.31 -3.52
CA TYR A 359 -130.49 3.20 -2.65
C TYR A 359 -129.31 2.97 -3.60
N VAL A 360 -128.47 3.96 -3.93
CA VAL A 360 -127.41 4.59 -3.11
C VAL A 360 -126.37 3.57 -2.64
N ALA A 361 -125.29 3.55 -3.41
CA ALA A 361 -123.88 3.56 -3.02
C ALA A 361 -123.31 2.43 -2.14
N SER A 362 -121.98 2.35 -2.27
CA SER A 362 -121.02 1.68 -1.37
C SER A 362 -120.69 0.23 -1.78
N TYR A 363 -119.44 -0.22 -1.87
CA TYR A 363 -118.13 0.34 -1.54
C TYR A 363 -117.14 -0.16 -2.60
N ASN A 364 -116.36 0.72 -3.22
CA ASN A 364 -115.12 0.33 -3.90
C ASN A 364 -113.97 0.72 -2.97
N TYR A 365 -113.46 -0.25 -2.22
CA TYR A 365 -112.24 -0.08 -1.43
C TYR A 365 -111.03 -0.04 -2.36
N PRO A 366 -110.16 0.98 -2.28
CA PRO A 366 -108.88 0.97 -2.96
C PRO A 366 -107.88 0.18 -2.11
N CYS A 367 -107.48 -1.01 -2.57
CA CYS A 367 -106.31 -1.69 -2.03
C CYS A 367 -105.05 -1.10 -2.67
N GLN A 368 -104.36 -0.28 -1.90
CA GLN A 368 -102.97 0.13 -2.13
C GLN A 368 -102.04 -1.09 -2.20
N PRO A 369 -100.97 -1.07 -3.02
CA PRO A 369 -99.87 -2.00 -2.87
C PRO A 369 -98.99 -1.56 -1.68
N LYS A 370 -98.82 -2.48 -0.72
CA LYS A 370 -97.81 -2.42 0.33
C LYS A 370 -96.43 -2.65 -0.30
N GLU A 371 -95.58 -1.63 -0.30
CA GLU A 371 -94.12 -1.83 -0.33
C GLU A 371 -93.67 -2.26 1.06
N VAL A 372 -93.25 -3.52 1.21
CA VAL A 372 -92.39 -3.94 2.33
C VAL A 372 -91.48 -5.07 1.85
N GLY A 373 -90.18 -4.76 1.80
CA GLY A 373 -89.10 -5.57 2.34
C GLY A 373 -88.89 -6.98 1.77
N SER A 374 -87.91 -7.11 0.88
CA SER A 374 -87.03 -8.28 0.88
C SER A 374 -85.80 -7.96 1.73
N THR A 375 -85.90 -8.36 2.98
CA THR A 375 -84.80 -8.77 3.85
C THR A 375 -83.91 -9.78 3.11
N GLN A 376 -82.59 -9.59 3.22
CA GLN A 376 -81.68 -10.51 3.92
C GLN A 376 -81.20 -11.72 3.09
N ASP A 377 -80.00 -12.24 3.21
CA ASP A 377 -78.77 -11.95 3.96
C ASP A 377 -77.84 -13.17 3.70
N LEU A 378 -76.60 -13.10 4.19
CA LEU A 378 -75.75 -14.24 4.55
C LEU A 378 -75.11 -15.05 3.39
N SER A 379 -73.87 -15.53 3.48
CA SER A 379 -72.82 -15.49 4.51
C SER A 379 -71.63 -16.33 4.00
N SER A 380 -70.47 -16.13 4.64
CA SER A 380 -69.43 -17.13 4.93
C SER A 380 -68.27 -17.22 3.91
N LYS A 381 -67.14 -16.56 4.19
CA LYS A 381 -66.00 -17.02 5.05
C LYS A 381 -65.26 -18.24 4.49
N TYR A 382 -63.96 -18.08 4.21
CA TYR A 382 -62.87 -18.80 4.87
C TYR A 382 -61.55 -17.99 4.80
N GLU A 383 -60.81 -18.02 5.90
CA GLU A 383 -59.48 -17.45 6.14
C GLU A 383 -58.37 -18.25 5.44
N CYS A 384 -57.24 -17.62 5.08
CA CYS A 384 -55.91 -17.93 5.67
C CYS A 384 -54.72 -17.21 4.99
N ARG A 385 -53.86 -16.60 5.84
CA ARG A 385 -52.38 -16.44 5.79
C ARG A 385 -51.64 -16.49 4.43
N ALA A 386 -50.84 -15.44 4.14
CA ALA A 386 -49.39 -15.42 4.41
C ALA A 386 -48.63 -14.27 3.68
N LYS A 387 -47.86 -13.51 4.48
CA LYS A 387 -46.47 -13.04 4.25
C LYS A 387 -46.06 -12.30 2.95
N LYS A 388 -45.65 -11.05 3.20
CA LYS A 388 -44.34 -10.43 2.90
C LYS A 388 -43.96 -10.03 1.45
N ASN A 389 -43.51 -8.77 1.40
CA ASN A 389 -42.43 -8.18 0.60
C ASN A 389 -42.80 -7.60 -0.77
N GLY A 390 -43.07 -6.28 -0.75
CA GLY A 390 -42.17 -5.27 -1.31
C GLY A 390 -41.92 -5.30 -2.82
N GLN A 391 -42.40 -4.27 -3.51
CA GLN A 391 -41.52 -3.25 -4.11
C GLN A 391 -42.35 -2.07 -4.60
N THR A 392 -41.97 -0.90 -4.11
CA THR A 392 -42.51 0.41 -4.45
C THR A 392 -42.18 0.76 -5.91
N CYS A 393 -43.20 1.13 -6.66
CA CYS A 393 -43.06 2.03 -7.80
C CYS A 393 -42.61 3.40 -7.29
N ASN A 394 -41.61 4.01 -7.92
CA ASN A 394 -41.51 5.46 -7.97
C ASN A 394 -41.11 5.89 -9.38
N VAL A 395 -41.94 6.77 -9.91
CA VAL A 395 -41.84 7.50 -11.17
C VAL A 395 -41.49 8.96 -10.84
N SER A 396 -40.85 9.61 -11.81
CA SER A 396 -40.52 11.05 -11.98
C SER A 396 -39.13 11.46 -11.50
N GLU A 397 -38.19 11.72 -12.42
CA GLU A 397 -38.05 12.93 -13.25
C GLU A 397 -37.99 14.22 -12.43
N TYR A 398 -36.81 14.86 -12.42
CA TYR A 398 -36.65 16.26 -12.83
C TYR A 398 -35.18 16.55 -13.21
N MET A 399 -35.05 17.39 -14.23
CA MET A 399 -33.84 17.95 -14.84
C MET A 399 -33.02 18.80 -13.84
N GLU A 400 -31.71 18.96 -14.02
CA GLU A 400 -31.09 20.05 -14.80
C GLU A 400 -29.57 20.17 -14.55
N ALA A 401 -28.87 20.77 -15.51
CA ALA A 401 -27.43 20.84 -15.64
C ALA A 401 -26.78 22.02 -14.88
N ARG A 402 -25.50 21.90 -14.48
CA ARG A 402 -24.39 22.82 -14.83
C ARG A 402 -23.08 22.58 -14.03
N ARG A 403 -21.98 22.54 -14.80
CA ARG A 403 -20.62 23.13 -14.60
C ARG A 403 -19.90 22.98 -13.25
N GLY A 404 -18.63 22.60 -13.35
CA GLY A 404 -17.54 23.28 -12.61
C GLY A 404 -16.53 22.38 -11.89
N SER A 405 -15.36 22.24 -12.51
CA SER A 405 -14.00 22.35 -11.92
C SER A 405 -13.74 21.97 -10.44
N GLY A 406 -12.72 21.13 -10.24
CA GLY A 406 -11.98 20.91 -8.98
C GLY A 406 -11.58 19.45 -8.87
N GLU A 407 -10.40 19.04 -9.38
CA GLU A 407 -9.20 18.84 -8.56
C GLU A 407 -9.51 18.32 -7.15
N ILE A 408 -9.11 17.07 -6.86
CA ILE A 408 -8.32 16.68 -5.69
C ILE A 408 -8.00 15.16 -5.73
N GLU A 409 -6.69 14.91 -5.66
CA GLU A 409 -5.95 13.79 -5.08
C GLU A 409 -5.98 12.37 -5.70
N LEU A 410 -4.84 12.12 -6.35
CA LEU A 410 -4.21 10.84 -6.65
C LEU A 410 -3.94 10.03 -5.37
N TYR A 411 -4.47 8.82 -5.31
CA TYR A 411 -3.95 7.75 -4.46
C TYR A 411 -2.92 6.93 -5.25
N LEU A 412 -1.63 7.04 -4.91
CA LEU A 412 -0.58 6.10 -5.31
C LEU A 412 -0.33 5.11 -4.17
N PRO A 413 -0.38 3.79 -4.41
CA PRO A 413 0.28 2.84 -3.54
C PRO A 413 1.73 2.62 -4.00
N SER A 414 2.62 2.80 -3.04
CA SER A 414 4.02 2.48 -2.99
C SER A 414 4.33 1.08 -3.54
N ARG A 415 5.28 0.98 -4.47
CA ARG A 415 6.02 -0.27 -4.70
C ARG A 415 7.52 0.00 -4.85
N THR A 416 8.22 -0.61 -3.92
CA THR A 416 9.65 -0.91 -3.86
C THR A 416 10.09 -1.79 -5.04
N ARG A 417 11.05 -1.32 -5.82
CA ARG A 417 12.35 -1.95 -6.13
C ARG A 417 13.08 -1.17 -7.21
#